data_AF-A0A961LFH1-F1
#
_entry.id   AF-A0A961LFH1-F1
#
_cell.length_a   1.000
_cell.length_b   1.000
_cell.length_c   1.000
_cell.angle_alpha   90.00
_cell.angle_beta   90.00
_cell.angle_gamma   90.00
#
_symmetry.space_group_name_H-M   'P 1'
#
loop_
_entity.id
_entity.type
_entity.pdbx_description
1 polymer ?
#
loop_
_entity_poly.entity_id
_entity_poly.type
_entity_poly.pdbx_seq_one_letter_code
_entity_poly.pdbx_strand_id
1 'polypeptide(L)'
;RIAHPVFMLAFIVLTPVSFSLLGFIIGIWADNFEKLQIVPLLVITPLVFLGGSFYSVDMLPPFWQKVTLLNPVLYLISGFRWSFYEISDVPVSVSIAMIGVFLSVCLAIVWWMFRTGYRLKS
;
A
#
# COMPACT_ATOMS: atom_id res chain seq x y z
N ARG A 1 14.81 -14.60 -13.38
CA ARG A 1 14.12 -15.89 -13.12
C ARG A 1 12.95 -15.57 -12.20
N ILE A 2 11.80 -16.22 -12.34
CA ILE A 2 10.67 -16.02 -11.41
C ILE A 2 10.72 -17.20 -10.46
N ALA A 3 10.99 -16.95 -9.18
CA ALA A 3 11.04 -18.01 -8.17
C ALA A 3 9.63 -18.50 -7.82
N HIS A 4 8.69 -17.55 -7.69
CA HIS A 4 7.33 -17.84 -7.23
C HIS A 4 6.25 -17.15 -8.10
N PRO A 5 5.87 -17.75 -9.24
CA PRO A 5 4.95 -17.12 -10.19
C PRO A 5 3.53 -16.90 -9.65
N VAL A 6 3.03 -17.79 -8.78
CA VAL A 6 1.70 -17.65 -8.17
C VAL A 6 1.65 -16.47 -7.19
N PHE A 7 2.66 -16.34 -6.34
CA PHE A 7 2.76 -15.22 -5.40
C PHE A 7 2.99 -13.90 -6.14
N MET A 8 3.80 -13.91 -7.19
CA MET A 8 3.99 -12.75 -8.07
C MET A 8 2.66 -12.21 -8.60
N LEU A 9 1.81 -13.09 -9.16
CA LEU A 9 0.50 -12.70 -9.67
C LEU A 9 -0.41 -12.17 -8.55
N ALA A 10 -0.40 -12.81 -7.38
CA ALA A 10 -1.16 -12.32 -6.24
C ALA A 10 -0.74 -10.91 -5.82
N PHE A 11 0.58 -10.63 -5.69
CA PHE A 11 1.06 -9.29 -5.36
C PHE A 11 0.79 -8.27 -6.47
N ILE A 12 0.88 -8.65 -7.74
CA ILE A 12 0.52 -7.80 -8.90
C ILE A 12 -0.95 -7.41 -8.90
N VAL A 13 -1.84 -8.27 -8.44
CA VAL A 13 -3.28 -7.97 -8.36
C VAL A 13 -3.62 -7.22 -7.08
N LEU A 14 -3.08 -7.64 -5.94
CA LEU A 14 -3.36 -7.03 -4.63
C LEU A 14 -2.89 -5.58 -4.54
N THR A 15 -1.75 -5.26 -5.16
CA THR A 15 -1.19 -3.90 -5.15
C THR A 15 -2.15 -2.86 -5.76
N PRO A 16 -2.54 -2.94 -7.05
CA PRO A 16 -3.45 -1.98 -7.67
C PRO A 16 -4.84 -2.01 -7.04
N VAL A 17 -5.34 -3.16 -6.58
CA VAL A 17 -6.63 -3.23 -5.86
C VAL A 17 -6.58 -2.40 -4.58
N SER A 18 -5.53 -2.56 -3.78
CA SER A 18 -5.40 -1.83 -2.52
C SER A 18 -5.22 -0.32 -2.75
N PHE A 19 -4.39 0.06 -3.72
CA PHE A 19 -4.21 1.48 -4.08
C PHE A 19 -5.45 2.08 -4.73
N SER A 20 -6.22 1.32 -5.49
CA SER A 20 -7.49 1.77 -6.07
C SER A 20 -8.53 2.02 -4.99
N LEU A 21 -8.64 1.15 -3.97
CA LEU A 21 -9.51 1.38 -2.82
C LEU A 21 -9.09 2.63 -2.03
N LEU A 22 -7.78 2.82 -1.82
CA LEU A 22 -7.26 4.01 -1.16
C LEU A 22 -7.57 5.29 -1.99
N GLY A 23 -7.35 5.24 -3.31
CA GLY A 23 -7.69 6.33 -4.22
C GLY A 23 -9.19 6.62 -4.26
N PHE A 24 -10.03 5.59 -4.15
CA PHE A 24 -11.48 5.71 -4.07
C PHE A 24 -11.91 6.42 -2.76
N ILE A 25 -11.29 6.07 -1.62
CA ILE A 25 -11.52 6.75 -0.34
C ILE A 25 -11.14 8.23 -0.45
N ILE A 26 -9.97 8.53 -1.02
CA ILE A 26 -9.53 9.92 -1.25
C ILE A 26 -10.50 10.63 -2.19
N GLY A 27 -10.96 9.97 -3.25
CA GLY A 27 -11.88 10.55 -4.22
C GLY A 27 -13.20 10.98 -3.60
N ILE A 28 -13.76 10.20 -2.68
CA ILE A 28 -14.97 10.57 -1.93
C ILE A 28 -14.68 11.68 -0.91
N TRP A 29 -13.50 11.67 -0.30
CA TRP A 29 -13.09 12.68 0.68
C TRP A 29 -12.64 14.02 0.05
N ALA A 30 -12.21 14.03 -1.21
CA ALA A 30 -11.76 15.24 -1.88
C ALA A 30 -12.96 16.11 -2.28
N ASP A 31 -13.02 17.34 -1.77
CA ASP A 31 -14.04 18.34 -2.16
C ASP A 31 -13.79 18.95 -3.55
N ASN A 32 -12.51 19.00 -3.95
CA ASN A 32 -12.07 19.66 -5.16
C ASN A 32 -10.99 18.83 -5.85
N PHE A 33 -10.81 19.11 -7.13
CA PHE A 33 -9.84 18.42 -7.97
C PHE A 33 -8.39 18.63 -7.51
N GLU A 34 -8.08 19.81 -6.93
CA GLU A 34 -6.76 20.09 -6.36
C GLU A 34 -6.41 19.18 -5.18
N LYS A 35 -7.32 18.98 -4.22
CA LYS A 35 -7.11 18.03 -3.11
C LYS A 35 -6.91 16.61 -3.64
N LEU A 36 -7.66 16.22 -4.67
CA LEU A 36 -7.54 14.90 -5.29
C LEU A 36 -6.13 14.68 -5.88
N GLN A 37 -5.52 15.71 -6.48
CA GLN A 37 -4.16 15.61 -7.05
C GLN A 37 -3.04 15.77 -6.01
N ILE A 38 -3.26 16.58 -4.97
CA ILE A 38 -2.25 16.82 -3.93
C ILE A 38 -2.00 15.56 -3.11
N VAL A 39 -3.01 14.74 -2.80
CA VAL A 39 -2.82 13.55 -1.96
C VAL A 39 -1.86 12.52 -2.60
N PRO A 40 -1.99 12.15 -3.90
CA PRO A 40 -1.00 11.32 -4.57
C PRO A 40 0.44 11.87 -4.51
N LEU A 41 0.61 13.16 -4.71
CA LEU A 41 1.93 13.79 -4.74
C LEU A 41 2.56 13.93 -3.35
N LEU A 42 1.77 14.36 -2.37
CA LEU A 42 2.26 14.71 -1.03
C LEU A 42 2.30 13.49 -0.09
N VAL A 43 1.42 12.50 -0.31
CA VAL A 43 1.29 11.33 0.58
C VAL A 43 1.73 10.06 -0.13
N ILE A 44 1.12 9.68 -1.25
CA ILE A 44 1.38 8.38 -1.90
C ILE A 44 2.82 8.30 -2.41
N THR A 45 3.31 9.35 -3.06
CA THR A 45 4.67 9.39 -3.61
C THR A 45 5.73 9.14 -2.53
N PRO A 46 5.82 9.91 -1.44
CA PRO A 46 6.81 9.63 -0.39
C PRO A 46 6.57 8.28 0.30
N LEU A 47 5.32 7.82 0.42
CA LEU A 47 5.01 6.46 0.90
C LEU A 47 5.63 5.38 0.02
N VAL A 48 5.59 5.50 -1.30
CA VAL A 48 6.19 4.54 -2.23
C VAL A 48 7.73 4.61 -2.19
N PHE A 49 8.29 5.81 -2.05
CA PHE A 49 9.73 5.99 -1.90
C PHE A 49 10.26 5.38 -0.59
N LEU A 50 9.59 5.65 0.53
CA LEU A 50 9.92 5.09 1.85
C LEU A 50 9.57 3.60 1.96
N GLY A 51 8.70 3.09 1.08
CA GLY A 51 8.29 1.68 1.02
C GLY A 51 9.34 0.75 0.38
N GLY A 52 10.57 1.21 0.19
CA GLY A 52 11.67 0.35 -0.24
C GLY A 52 11.67 -0.04 -1.72
N SER A 53 11.04 0.78 -2.57
CA SER A 53 11.13 0.65 -4.04
C SER A 53 12.54 0.89 -4.57
N PHE A 54 13.29 1.81 -3.95
CA PHE A 54 14.65 2.18 -4.34
C PHE A 54 15.73 1.74 -3.36
N TYR A 55 15.39 1.51 -2.09
CA TYR A 55 16.34 1.18 -1.02
C TYR A 55 15.83 0.04 -0.16
N SER A 56 16.71 -0.82 0.34
CA SER A 56 16.34 -1.77 1.38
C SER A 56 16.18 -1.08 2.73
N VAL A 57 15.29 -1.62 3.56
CA VAL A 57 14.96 -1.10 4.90
C VAL A 57 16.20 -1.01 5.80
N ASP A 58 17.15 -1.92 5.62
CA ASP A 58 18.37 -2.01 6.43
C ASP A 58 19.40 -0.90 6.11
N MET A 59 19.23 -0.18 5.00
CA MET A 59 20.10 0.95 4.62
C MET A 59 19.68 2.25 5.30
N LEU A 60 18.50 2.29 5.91
CA LEU A 60 17.93 3.49 6.53
C LEU A 60 18.42 3.65 7.98
N PRO A 61 18.63 4.89 8.45
CA PRO A 61 18.89 5.16 9.87
C PRO A 61 17.78 4.59 10.77
N PRO A 62 18.06 4.26 12.05
CA PRO A 62 17.12 3.56 12.93
C PRO A 62 15.75 4.23 13.08
N PHE A 63 15.69 5.56 12.95
CA PHE A 63 14.44 6.32 12.95
C PHE A 63 13.59 6.01 11.72
N TRP A 64 14.18 6.09 10.52
CA TRP A 64 13.48 5.86 9.25
C TRP A 64 13.10 4.41 9.06
N GLN A 65 13.89 3.47 9.59
CA GLN A 65 13.55 2.05 9.59
C GLN A 65 12.20 1.80 10.28
N LYS A 66 11.97 2.40 11.46
CA LYS A 66 10.70 2.28 12.18
C LYS A 66 9.53 2.92 11.44
N VAL A 67 9.75 4.08 10.81
CA VAL A 67 8.72 4.76 10.01
C VAL A 67 8.32 3.91 8.80
N THR A 68 9.31 3.33 8.12
CA THR A 68 9.09 2.45 6.96
C THR A 68 8.39 1.15 7.35
N LEU A 69 8.64 0.58 8.54
CA LEU A 69 7.91 -0.61 9.01
C LEU A 69 6.41 -0.37 9.28
N LEU A 70 6.00 0.88 9.53
CA LEU A 70 4.58 1.24 9.65
C LEU A 70 3.87 1.36 8.29
N ASN A 71 4.64 1.39 7.20
CA ASN A 71 4.13 1.63 5.87
C ASN A 71 3.63 0.32 5.22
N PRO A 72 2.33 0.17 4.90
CA PRO A 72 1.81 -1.03 4.25
C PRO A 72 2.38 -1.26 2.83
N VAL A 73 2.83 -0.19 2.16
CA VAL A 73 3.44 -0.23 0.83
C VAL A 73 4.79 -0.95 0.85
N LEU A 74 5.52 -0.90 1.97
CA LEU A 74 6.76 -1.66 2.14
C LEU A 74 6.53 -3.16 1.95
N TYR A 75 5.48 -3.67 2.56
CA TYR A 75 5.16 -5.10 2.57
C TYR A 75 4.75 -5.58 1.16
N LEU A 76 4.03 -4.74 0.40
CA LEU A 76 3.69 -4.99 -1.01
C LEU A 76 4.96 -5.10 -1.87
N ILE A 77 5.87 -4.13 -1.75
CA ILE A 77 7.10 -4.07 -2.54
C ILE A 77 8.05 -5.22 -2.16
N SER A 78 8.24 -5.48 -0.86
CA SER A 78 9.10 -6.56 -0.38
C SER A 78 8.57 -7.94 -0.81
N GLY A 79 7.27 -8.19 -0.71
CA GLY A 79 6.65 -9.45 -1.15
C GLY A 79 6.71 -9.65 -2.68
N PHE A 80 6.51 -8.56 -3.43
CA PHE A 80 6.69 -8.58 -4.88
C PHE A 80 8.14 -8.88 -5.26
N ARG A 81 9.11 -8.20 -4.65
CA ARG A 81 10.54 -8.41 -4.91
C ARG A 81 11.00 -9.83 -4.56
N TRP A 82 10.51 -10.37 -3.45
CA TRP A 82 10.74 -11.77 -3.07
C TRP A 82 10.26 -12.76 -4.14
N SER A 83 9.13 -12.48 -4.80
CA SER A 83 8.58 -13.37 -5.83
C SER A 83 9.49 -13.51 -7.07
N PHE A 84 10.37 -12.53 -7.32
CA PHE A 84 11.36 -12.56 -8.40
C PHE A 84 12.73 -13.04 -7.94
N TYR A 85 13.21 -12.56 -6.79
CA TYR A 85 14.62 -12.68 -6.41
C TYR A 85 14.86 -13.54 -5.16
N GLU A 86 13.81 -14.05 -4.50
CA GLU A 86 13.88 -14.72 -3.18
C GLU A 86 14.50 -13.86 -2.05
N ILE A 87 14.80 -12.59 -2.34
CA ILE A 87 15.32 -11.61 -1.39
C ILE A 87 14.14 -10.83 -0.85
N SER A 88 13.91 -10.90 0.46
CA SER A 88 12.88 -10.14 1.17
C SER A 88 13.50 -9.36 2.32
N ASP A 89 13.18 -8.06 2.44
CA ASP A 89 13.58 -7.26 3.62
C ASP A 89 12.74 -7.66 4.85
N VAL A 90 11.57 -8.27 4.65
CA VAL A 90 10.61 -8.65 5.70
C VAL A 90 10.10 -10.08 5.45
N PRO A 91 9.81 -10.91 6.48
CA PRO A 91 9.23 -12.24 6.27
C PRO A 91 7.96 -12.19 5.41
N VAL A 92 7.87 -13.06 4.40
CA VAL A 92 6.77 -13.08 3.43
C VAL A 92 5.41 -13.30 4.09
N SER A 93 5.36 -14.11 5.15
CA SER A 93 4.16 -14.33 5.95
C SER A 93 3.64 -13.04 6.60
N VAL A 94 4.53 -12.19 7.09
CA VAL A 94 4.20 -10.88 7.65
C VAL A 94 3.71 -9.96 6.54
N SER A 95 4.34 -9.98 5.36
CA SER A 95 3.92 -9.18 4.23
C SER A 95 2.49 -9.52 3.77
N ILE A 96 2.18 -10.81 3.63
CA ILE A 96 0.83 -11.27 3.26
C ILE A 96 -0.20 -10.89 4.33
N ALA A 97 0.12 -11.09 5.62
CA ALA A 97 -0.76 -10.72 6.71
C ALA A 97 -1.04 -9.20 6.72
N MET A 98 0.00 -8.38 6.56
CA MET A 98 -0.13 -6.92 6.59
C MET A 98 -0.94 -6.39 5.40
N ILE A 99 -0.77 -6.98 4.21
CA ILE A 99 -1.59 -6.64 3.03
C ILE A 99 -3.05 -7.02 3.26
N GLY A 100 -3.30 -8.20 3.83
CA GLY A 100 -4.65 -8.62 4.20
C GLY A 100 -5.31 -7.67 5.18
N VAL A 101 -4.56 -7.21 6.19
CA VAL A 101 -5.02 -6.19 7.16
C VAL A 101 -5.30 -4.87 6.44
N PHE A 102 -4.37 -4.38 5.62
CA PHE A 102 -4.52 -3.12 4.88
C PHE A 102 -5.76 -3.14 3.99
N LEU A 103 -5.96 -4.20 3.21
CA LEU A 103 -7.10 -4.37 2.33
C LEU A 103 -8.42 -4.46 3.13
N SER A 104 -8.42 -5.18 4.25
CA SER A 104 -9.57 -5.27 5.15
C SER A 104 -9.94 -3.91 5.75
N VAL A 105 -8.95 -3.11 6.14
CA VAL A 105 -9.14 -1.74 6.65
C VAL A 105 -9.70 -0.84 5.55
N CYS A 106 -9.15 -0.88 4.33
CA CYS A 106 -9.68 -0.12 3.20
C CYS A 106 -11.14 -0.49 2.91
N LEU A 107 -11.48 -1.79 2.88
CA LEU A 107 -12.86 -2.23 2.69
C LEU A 107 -13.78 -1.79 3.82
N ALA A 108 -13.33 -1.86 5.08
CA ALA A 108 -14.10 -1.40 6.23
C ALA A 108 -14.39 0.10 6.16
N ILE A 109 -13.40 0.92 5.76
CA ILE A 109 -13.57 2.36 5.56
C ILE A 109 -14.56 2.62 4.43
N VAL A 110 -14.39 1.97 3.27
CA VAL A 110 -15.31 2.12 2.14
C VAL A 110 -16.74 1.75 2.55
N TRP A 111 -16.91 0.60 3.19
CA TRP A 111 -18.21 0.16 3.71
C TRP A 111 -18.80 1.16 4.71
N TRP A 112 -17.98 1.71 5.60
CA TRP A 112 -18.43 2.71 6.56
C TRP A 112 -18.85 4.03 5.90
N MET A 113 -18.12 4.50 4.89
CA MET A 113 -18.48 5.70 4.11
C MET A 113 -19.82 5.49 3.37
N PHE A 114 -20.01 4.33 2.76
CA PHE A 114 -21.28 3.97 2.12
C PHE A 114 -22.43 3.91 3.14
N ARG A 115 -22.19 3.30 4.31
CA ARG A 115 -23.20 3.19 5.37
C ARG A 115 -23.58 4.55 5.99
N THR A 116 -22.62 5.45 6.16
CA THR A 116 -22.86 6.79 6.71
C THR A 116 -23.40 7.77 5.67
N GLY A 117 -23.38 7.41 4.38
CA GLY A 117 -23.77 8.32 3.29
C GLY A 117 -22.87 9.55 3.18
N TYR A 118 -21.67 9.49 3.77
CA TYR A 118 -20.76 10.63 3.85
C TYR A 118 -20.35 11.06 2.44
N ARG A 119 -20.84 12.25 2.02
CA ARG A 119 -20.64 12.85 0.69
C ARG A 119 -21.14 12.05 -0.52
N LEU A 120 -21.92 11.00 -0.31
CA LEU A 120 -22.59 10.25 -1.38
C LEU A 120 -23.94 10.87 -1.80
N LYS A 121 -24.44 11.84 -1.03
CA LYS A 121 -25.59 12.67 -1.39
C LYS A 121 -25.09 13.96 -2.06
N SER A 122 -25.21 14.01 -3.38
CA SER A 122 -25.61 15.25 -4.07
C SER A 122 -27.12 15.44 -3.92
#